data_AF-A0AAD7ENI5-F1
#
_entry.id   AF-A0AAD7ENI5-F1
#
_cell.length_a   1.000
_cell.length_b   1.000
_cell.length_c   1.000
_cell.angle_alpha   90.00
_cell.angle_beta   90.00
_cell.angle_gamma   90.00
#
_symmetry.space_group_name_H-M   'P 1'
#
loop_
_entity.id
_entity.type
_entity.pdbx_description
1 polymer ?
#
loop_
_entity_poly.entity_id
_entity_poly.type
_entity_poly.pdbx_seq_one_letter_code
_entity_poly.pdbx_strand_id
1 'polypeptide(L)'
;CADWTPELAHAHAAFETGREWGGEWAGCVQKFFEFEAAWGYDKGSWKMATKNRPCQVSGWLNRGRKWTMPPTLGGLLGRREATGQAEELWVGLFWAWWRTLQPNERAELGNRELSRPEKADWSMMAQMHGNNGLLQVMAALLWWGEVVRKRGEEEQEEWLVAVRDVTWVLERLLESGEIDR
;
A
#
# COMPACT_ATOMS: atom_id res chain seq x y z
N CYS A 1 -8.06 -22.29 -12.97
CA CYS A 1 -8.24 -20.93 -13.50
C CYS A 1 -8.69 -20.09 -12.32
N ALA A 2 -7.89 -19.16 -11.82
CA ALA A 2 -8.29 -18.38 -10.65
C ALA A 2 -9.41 -17.41 -11.07
N ASP A 3 -10.52 -17.38 -10.32
CA ASP A 3 -11.67 -16.51 -10.57
C ASP A 3 -11.38 -15.04 -10.17
N TRP A 4 -10.26 -14.50 -10.64
CA TRP A 4 -9.88 -13.12 -10.35
C TRP A 4 -10.80 -12.14 -11.07
N THR A 5 -11.07 -11.03 -10.41
CA THR A 5 -11.67 -9.88 -11.10
C THR A 5 -10.70 -9.38 -12.19
N PRO A 6 -11.19 -8.77 -13.28
CA PRO A 6 -10.31 -8.18 -14.29
C PRO A 6 -9.32 -7.16 -13.71
N GLU A 7 -9.72 -6.45 -12.67
CA GLU A 7 -8.85 -5.48 -11.98
C GLU A 7 -7.70 -6.18 -11.24
N LEU A 8 -7.98 -7.26 -10.50
CA LEU A 8 -6.94 -8.03 -9.82
C LEU A 8 -5.99 -8.72 -10.80
N ALA A 9 -6.49 -9.15 -11.96
CA ALA A 9 -5.63 -9.68 -13.03
C ALA A 9 -4.67 -8.62 -13.59
N HIS A 10 -5.15 -7.40 -13.84
CA HIS A 10 -4.28 -6.29 -14.24
C HIS A 10 -3.29 -5.90 -13.14
N ALA A 11 -3.75 -5.87 -11.89
CA ALA A 11 -2.90 -5.60 -10.74
C ALA A 11 -1.78 -6.62 -10.60
N HIS A 12 -2.09 -7.91 -10.73
CA HIS A 12 -1.08 -8.98 -10.71
C HIS A 12 -0.04 -8.76 -11.80
N ALA A 13 -0.47 -8.55 -13.06
CA ALA A 13 0.44 -8.27 -14.16
C ALA A 13 1.31 -7.01 -13.93
N ALA A 14 0.78 -5.99 -13.25
CA ALA A 14 1.54 -4.81 -12.87
C ALA A 14 2.53 -5.09 -11.73
N PHE A 15 2.14 -5.84 -10.70
CA PHE A 15 3.04 -6.17 -9.57
C PHE A 15 4.19 -7.09 -9.98
N GLU A 16 3.98 -7.90 -11.01
CA GLU A 16 5.00 -8.74 -11.64
C GLU A 16 6.16 -7.94 -12.25
N THR A 17 5.96 -6.67 -12.63
CA THR A 17 7.09 -5.81 -13.06
C THR A 17 8.09 -5.57 -11.93
N GLY A 18 7.64 -5.74 -10.68
CA GLY A 18 8.46 -5.65 -9.48
C GLY A 18 9.01 -6.97 -8.95
N ARG A 19 8.78 -8.10 -9.63
CA ARG A 19 9.21 -9.44 -9.17
C ARG A 19 10.68 -9.50 -8.72
N GLU A 20 11.55 -8.80 -9.42
CA GLU A 20 13.00 -8.83 -9.19
C GLU A 20 13.49 -7.74 -8.22
N TRP A 21 12.57 -7.01 -7.57
CA TRP A 21 12.94 -5.89 -6.70
C TRP A 21 13.44 -6.32 -5.32
N GLY A 22 13.34 -7.61 -4.99
CA GLY A 22 13.80 -8.21 -3.74
C GLY A 22 12.70 -9.03 -3.06
N GLY A 23 13.10 -9.84 -2.09
CA GLY A 23 12.20 -10.73 -1.37
C GLY A 23 11.10 -10.01 -0.59
N GLU A 24 11.36 -8.77 -0.15
CA GLU A 24 10.40 -8.00 0.66
C GLU A 24 9.18 -7.56 -0.15
N TRP A 25 9.38 -7.03 -1.35
CA TRP A 25 8.28 -6.70 -2.25
C TRP A 25 7.52 -7.95 -2.70
N ALA A 26 8.23 -9.01 -3.07
CA ALA A 26 7.61 -10.27 -3.47
C ALA A 26 6.75 -10.86 -2.34
N GLY A 27 7.26 -10.85 -1.10
CA GLY A 27 6.53 -11.28 0.09
C GLY A 27 5.29 -10.41 0.35
N CYS A 28 5.40 -9.09 0.21
CA CYS A 28 4.27 -8.17 0.34
C CYS A 28 3.16 -8.47 -0.68
N VAL A 29 3.52 -8.65 -1.96
CA VAL A 29 2.57 -9.00 -3.04
C VAL A 29 1.91 -10.36 -2.76
N GLN A 30 2.68 -11.35 -2.31
CA GLN A 30 2.15 -12.65 -1.93
C GLN A 30 1.11 -12.51 -0.81
N LYS A 31 1.43 -11.81 0.28
CA LYS A 31 0.50 -11.58 1.40
C LYS A 31 -0.76 -10.82 0.98
N PHE A 32 -0.63 -9.88 0.05
CA PHE A 32 -1.79 -9.20 -0.51
C PHE A 32 -2.72 -10.15 -1.26
N PHE A 33 -2.20 -11.03 -2.11
CA PHE A 33 -3.03 -12.01 -2.81
C PHE A 33 -3.58 -13.11 -1.90
N GLU A 34 -2.87 -13.49 -0.84
CA GLU A 34 -3.42 -14.35 0.23
C GLU A 34 -4.62 -13.67 0.91
N PHE A 35 -4.51 -12.38 1.22
CA PHE A 35 -5.61 -11.60 1.80
C PHE A 35 -6.82 -11.51 0.84
N GLU A 36 -6.60 -11.17 -0.43
CA GLU A 36 -7.68 -11.13 -1.43
C GLU A 36 -8.31 -12.52 -1.65
N ALA A 37 -7.51 -13.59 -1.64
CA ALA A 37 -7.99 -14.96 -1.75
C ALA A 37 -8.85 -15.37 -0.55
N ALA A 38 -8.49 -14.90 0.65
CA ALA A 38 -9.29 -15.12 1.85
C ALA A 38 -10.70 -14.55 1.67
N TRP A 39 -10.88 -13.47 0.90
CA TRP A 39 -12.18 -12.89 0.58
C TRP A 39 -12.80 -13.40 -0.73
N GLY A 40 -12.27 -14.50 -1.29
CA GLY A 40 -12.76 -15.10 -2.52
C GLY A 40 -12.60 -14.19 -3.74
N TYR A 41 -11.66 -13.24 -3.70
CA TYR A 41 -11.43 -12.23 -4.74
C TYR A 41 -12.67 -11.36 -5.03
N ASP A 42 -13.55 -11.18 -4.05
CA ASP A 42 -14.71 -10.31 -4.20
C ASP A 42 -14.28 -8.86 -4.49
N LYS A 43 -15.09 -8.15 -5.29
CA LYS A 43 -14.84 -6.77 -5.73
C LYS A 43 -14.78 -5.78 -4.56
N GLY A 44 -15.25 -6.18 -3.39
CA GLY A 44 -15.32 -5.34 -2.20
C GLY A 44 -16.44 -4.32 -2.30
N SER A 45 -17.20 -4.16 -1.22
CA SER A 45 -18.22 -3.12 -1.10
C SER A 45 -17.72 -1.90 -0.31
N TRP A 46 -16.70 -2.10 0.53
CA TRP A 46 -16.16 -1.05 1.38
C TRP A 46 -15.25 -0.10 0.59
N LYS A 47 -15.34 1.19 0.92
CA LYS A 47 -14.49 2.22 0.34
C LYS A 47 -13.45 2.63 1.36
N MET A 48 -12.19 2.58 0.96
CA MET A 48 -11.09 3.14 1.74
C MET A 48 -11.30 4.64 1.99
N ALA A 49 -10.90 5.11 3.17
CA ALA A 49 -10.95 6.52 3.52
C ALA A 49 -10.18 7.37 2.48
N THR A 50 -10.73 8.56 2.19
CA THR A 50 -10.13 9.53 1.25
C THR A 50 -9.27 10.57 1.96
N LYS A 51 -9.34 10.64 3.28
CA LYS A 51 -8.55 11.58 4.10
C LYS A 51 -7.07 11.39 3.82
N ASN A 52 -6.37 12.49 3.55
CA ASN A 52 -4.93 12.54 3.25
C ASN A 52 -4.48 11.72 2.02
N ARG A 53 -5.39 11.12 1.24
CA ARG A 53 -5.04 10.32 0.07
C ARG A 53 -4.22 11.17 -0.92
N PRO A 54 -3.04 10.71 -1.37
CA PRO A 54 -2.25 11.43 -2.37
C PRO A 54 -3.07 11.69 -3.64
N CYS A 55 -2.99 12.90 -4.19
CA CYS A 55 -3.78 13.28 -5.37
C CYS A 55 -3.46 12.42 -6.61
N GLN A 56 -2.26 11.82 -6.65
CA GLN A 56 -1.81 10.86 -7.65
C GLN A 56 -2.68 9.59 -7.63
N VAL A 57 -2.95 9.06 -6.43
CA VAL A 57 -3.84 7.89 -6.24
C VAL A 57 -5.26 8.26 -6.67
N SER A 58 -5.77 9.41 -6.21
CA SER A 58 -7.09 9.92 -6.59
C SER A 58 -7.23 10.10 -8.11
N GLY A 59 -6.21 10.68 -8.75
CA GLY A 59 -6.17 10.86 -10.20
C GLY A 59 -6.17 9.54 -10.96
N TRP A 60 -5.41 8.54 -10.49
CA TRP A 60 -5.39 7.20 -11.10
C TRP A 60 -6.74 6.49 -10.98
N LEU A 61 -7.39 6.56 -9.81
CA LEU A 61 -8.74 6.04 -9.61
C LEU A 61 -9.76 6.69 -10.55
N ASN A 62 -9.75 8.03 -10.64
CA ASN A 62 -10.66 8.79 -11.50
C ASN A 62 -10.45 8.51 -12.99
N ARG A 63 -9.27 8.03 -13.39
CA ARG A 63 -8.98 7.58 -14.76
C ARG A 63 -9.33 6.10 -15.00
N GLY A 64 -9.99 5.44 -14.04
CA GLY A 64 -10.40 4.04 -14.14
C GLY A 64 -9.26 3.06 -13.92
N ARG A 65 -8.30 3.39 -13.05
CA ARG A 65 -7.20 2.49 -12.64
C ARG A 65 -6.37 1.96 -13.81
N LYS A 66 -6.11 2.82 -14.80
CA LYS A 66 -5.30 2.43 -15.97
C LYS A 66 -3.86 2.17 -15.55
N TRP A 67 -3.51 0.91 -15.33
CA TRP A 67 -2.18 0.44 -14.96
C TRP A 67 -1.09 0.79 -15.99
N THR A 68 -1.47 1.01 -17.25
CA THR A 68 -0.58 1.49 -18.32
C THR A 68 -0.25 2.98 -18.23
N MET A 69 -0.91 3.73 -17.34
CA MET A 69 -0.67 5.16 -17.12
C MET A 69 -0.53 5.46 -15.61
N PRO A 70 0.54 4.97 -14.97
CA PRO A 70 0.83 5.28 -13.58
C PRO A 70 1.08 6.78 -13.39
N PRO A 71 0.82 7.33 -12.20
CA PRO A 71 1.12 8.74 -11.92
C PRO A 71 2.63 8.99 -11.88
N THR A 72 3.04 10.17 -12.33
CA THR A 72 4.44 10.61 -12.26
C THR A 72 4.81 11.02 -10.84
N LEU A 73 5.77 10.32 -10.20
CA LEU A 73 6.25 10.63 -8.84
C LEU A 73 7.61 11.34 -8.80
N GLY A 74 8.31 11.48 -9.93
CA GLY A 74 9.71 11.92 -9.97
C GLY A 74 10.00 13.27 -9.31
N GLY A 75 9.08 14.24 -9.40
CA GLY A 75 9.21 15.56 -8.76
C GLY A 75 8.84 15.60 -7.27
N LEU A 76 8.26 14.52 -6.74
CA LEU A 76 7.68 14.46 -5.39
C LEU A 76 8.54 13.66 -4.40
N LEU A 77 9.61 13.03 -4.86
CA LEU A 77 10.56 12.27 -4.03
C LEU A 77 11.79 13.14 -3.66
N GLY A 78 11.56 14.42 -3.34
CA GLY A 78 12.64 15.36 -3.00
C GLY A 78 13.41 14.97 -1.73
N ARG A 79 14.64 15.48 -1.55
CA ARG A 79 15.42 15.26 -0.33
C ARG A 79 14.89 16.11 0.82
N ARG A 80 14.88 15.52 2.03
CA ARG A 80 14.42 16.10 3.30
C ARG A 80 15.15 17.41 3.68
N GLU A 81 16.36 17.64 3.16
CA GLU A 81 17.24 18.71 3.63
C GLU A 81 17.00 20.11 3.04
N ALA A 82 16.20 20.27 1.97
CA ALA A 82 16.16 21.56 1.25
C ALA A 82 14.96 22.47 1.53
N THR A 83 13.78 21.94 1.89
CA THR A 83 12.54 22.75 1.75
C THR A 83 11.67 22.88 2.98
N GLY A 84 11.91 22.17 4.08
CA GLY A 84 10.97 22.18 5.21
C GLY A 84 9.55 21.68 4.87
N GLN A 85 9.35 21.16 3.64
CA GLN A 85 8.07 20.71 3.06
C GLN A 85 7.99 19.18 2.98
N ALA A 86 8.61 18.46 3.91
CA ALA A 86 8.70 17.00 3.86
C ALA A 86 7.32 16.29 3.84
N GLU A 87 6.26 16.97 4.30
CA GLU A 87 4.88 16.50 4.28
C GLU A 87 4.21 16.60 2.89
N GLU A 88 4.68 17.52 2.02
CA GLU A 88 4.19 17.67 0.64
C GLU A 88 4.88 16.69 -0.32
N LEU A 89 5.96 16.07 0.12
CA LEU A 89 6.67 15.03 -0.64
C LEU A 89 5.90 13.71 -0.57
N TRP A 90 6.09 12.88 -1.60
CA TRP A 90 5.44 11.58 -1.75
C TRP A 90 5.50 10.74 -0.48
N VAL A 91 6.66 10.71 0.17
CA VAL A 91 6.88 9.93 1.39
C VAL A 91 6.01 10.44 2.54
N GLY A 92 5.94 11.77 2.74
CA GLY A 92 5.05 12.39 3.72
C GLY A 92 3.59 12.10 3.43
N LEU A 93 3.16 12.28 2.17
CA LEU A 93 1.80 12.05 1.72
C LEU A 93 1.37 10.57 1.89
N PHE A 94 2.24 9.62 1.54
CA PHE A 94 1.97 8.20 1.70
C PHE A 94 1.73 7.85 3.16
N TRP A 95 2.64 8.25 4.06
CA TRP A 95 2.50 7.93 5.48
C TRP A 95 1.32 8.67 6.12
N ALA A 96 1.08 9.94 5.77
CA ALA A 96 -0.07 10.69 6.26
C ALA A 96 -1.40 10.03 5.86
N TRP A 97 -1.47 9.41 4.68
CA TRP A 97 -2.63 8.61 4.25
C TRP A 97 -2.69 7.26 4.93
N TRP A 98 -1.59 6.49 4.91
CA TRP A 98 -1.53 5.13 5.44
C TRP A 98 -1.98 5.08 6.90
N ARG A 99 -1.58 6.08 7.70
CA ARG A 99 -2.01 6.23 9.10
C ARG A 99 -3.51 6.42 9.30
N THR A 100 -4.20 7.07 8.36
CA THR A 100 -5.66 7.25 8.46
C THR A 100 -6.43 5.93 8.33
N LEU A 101 -5.77 4.88 7.82
CA LEU A 101 -6.36 3.56 7.62
C LEU A 101 -6.08 2.62 8.78
N GLN A 102 -5.17 2.99 9.68
CA GLN A 102 -4.72 2.11 10.76
C GLN A 102 -5.67 2.16 11.95
N PRO A 103 -5.72 1.07 12.75
CA PRO A 103 -6.38 1.08 14.05
C PRO A 103 -5.79 2.17 14.96
N ASN A 104 -6.61 2.74 15.84
CA ASN A 104 -6.20 3.82 16.75
C ASN A 104 -5.11 3.37 17.74
N GLU A 105 -5.00 2.07 18.00
CA GLU A 105 -4.00 1.46 18.87
C GLU A 105 -2.58 1.57 18.28
N ARG A 106 -2.43 1.82 16.97
CA ARG A 106 -1.13 2.00 16.33
C ARG A 106 -0.61 3.44 16.52
N ALA A 107 0.04 3.68 17.65
CA ALA A 107 0.76 4.93 17.94
C ALA A 107 1.92 5.20 16.96
N GLU A 108 2.17 6.48 16.65
CA GLU A 108 3.36 6.94 15.93
C GLU A 108 4.58 6.94 16.88
N LEU A 109 5.64 6.23 16.50
CA LEU A 109 6.86 6.10 17.33
C LEU A 109 7.97 7.09 16.92
N GLY A 110 7.79 7.79 15.79
CA GLY A 110 8.79 8.66 15.17
C GLY A 110 9.35 8.08 13.88
N ASN A 111 10.02 8.90 13.05
CA ASN A 111 10.60 8.49 11.76
C ASN A 111 9.65 7.69 10.84
N ARG A 112 8.35 7.98 10.93
CA ARG A 112 7.27 7.32 10.18
C ARG A 112 7.04 5.85 10.55
N GLU A 113 7.64 5.37 11.64
CA GLU A 113 7.35 4.06 12.21
C GLU A 113 6.02 4.09 13.00
N LEU A 114 5.26 3.02 12.84
CA LEU A 114 4.03 2.78 13.57
C LEU A 114 4.22 1.60 14.52
N SER A 115 3.71 1.75 15.73
CA SER A 115 3.72 0.67 16.70
C SER A 115 2.98 -0.58 16.19
N ARG A 116 3.39 -1.71 16.76
CA ARG A 116 2.90 -3.06 16.42
C ARG A 116 2.28 -3.68 17.68
N PRO A 117 1.12 -3.17 18.13
CA PRO A 117 0.49 -3.67 19.34
C PRO A 117 0.07 -5.14 19.17
N GLU A 118 0.10 -5.91 20.26
CA GLU A 118 -0.39 -7.30 20.26
C GLU A 118 -1.90 -7.39 20.01
N LYS A 119 -2.65 -6.35 20.42
CA LYS A 119 -4.10 -6.26 20.27
C LYS A 119 -4.46 -4.93 19.61
N ALA A 120 -5.20 -5.00 18.52
CA ALA A 120 -5.78 -3.86 17.83
C ALA A 120 -7.07 -4.30 17.12
N ASP A 121 -8.01 -3.38 16.92
CA ASP A 121 -9.23 -3.66 16.18
C ASP A 121 -8.97 -3.53 14.67
N TRP A 122 -8.83 -4.68 14.01
CA TRP A 122 -8.61 -4.77 12.57
C TRP A 122 -9.89 -4.84 11.74
N SER A 123 -11.07 -4.88 12.39
CA SER A 123 -12.34 -5.19 11.74
C SER A 123 -12.64 -4.27 10.55
N MET A 124 -12.42 -2.96 10.69
CA MET A 124 -12.64 -1.99 9.62
C MET A 124 -11.69 -2.21 8.43
N MET A 125 -10.44 -2.55 8.70
CA MET A 125 -9.43 -2.72 7.66
C MET A 125 -9.55 -4.10 6.97
N ALA A 126 -10.03 -5.12 7.68
CA ALA A 126 -10.33 -6.43 7.12
C ALA A 126 -11.39 -6.36 6.00
N GLN A 127 -12.31 -5.38 6.04
CA GLN A 127 -13.28 -5.14 4.98
C GLN A 127 -12.68 -4.45 3.74
N MET A 128 -11.44 -3.98 3.79
CA MET A 128 -10.78 -3.25 2.69
C MET A 128 -10.17 -4.19 1.63
N HIS A 129 -10.92 -5.18 1.17
CA HIS A 129 -10.55 -6.04 0.04
C HIS A 129 -11.08 -5.50 -1.31
N GLY A 130 -10.64 -6.12 -2.39
CA GLY A 130 -11.12 -5.84 -3.74
C GLY A 130 -10.64 -4.51 -4.33
N ASN A 131 -11.35 -4.05 -5.36
CA ASN A 131 -10.86 -3.02 -6.28
C ASN A 131 -10.69 -1.63 -5.64
N ASN A 132 -11.39 -1.38 -4.54
CA ASN A 132 -11.35 -0.11 -3.81
C ASN A 132 -10.69 -0.25 -2.42
N GLY A 133 -10.11 -1.41 -2.14
CA GLY A 133 -9.43 -1.72 -0.89
C GLY A 133 -7.92 -1.49 -0.94
N LEU A 134 -7.18 -2.39 -0.29
CA LEU A 134 -5.72 -2.37 -0.17
C LEU A 134 -4.97 -2.43 -1.50
N LEU A 135 -5.66 -2.81 -2.58
CA LEU A 135 -5.14 -2.69 -3.94
C LEU A 135 -4.55 -1.29 -4.23
N GLN A 136 -5.19 -0.23 -3.72
CA GLN A 136 -4.71 1.14 -3.92
C GLN A 136 -3.37 1.41 -3.22
N VAL A 137 -3.17 0.82 -2.04
CA VAL A 137 -1.94 0.94 -1.27
C VAL A 137 -0.81 0.18 -1.97
N MET A 138 -1.11 -1.03 -2.46
CA MET A 138 -0.17 -1.83 -3.26
C MET A 138 0.23 -1.11 -4.56
N ALA A 139 -0.71 -0.46 -5.24
CA ALA A 139 -0.43 0.37 -6.41
C ALA A 139 0.51 1.54 -6.07
N ALA A 140 0.25 2.23 -4.95
CA ALA A 140 1.10 3.32 -4.49
C ALA A 140 2.53 2.85 -4.17
N LEU A 141 2.68 1.69 -3.51
CA LEU A 141 3.99 1.08 -3.26
C LEU A 141 4.71 0.67 -4.54
N LEU A 142 3.99 0.14 -5.53
CA LEU A 142 4.56 -0.20 -6.83
C LEU A 142 5.18 1.04 -7.48
N TRP A 143 4.40 2.12 -7.64
CA TRP A 143 4.87 3.35 -8.29
C TRP A 143 6.05 3.97 -7.54
N TRP A 144 6.01 3.92 -6.20
CA TRP A 144 7.12 4.40 -5.38
C TRP A 144 8.39 3.58 -5.68
N GLY A 145 8.28 2.25 -5.64
CA GLY A 145 9.37 1.31 -5.95
C GLY A 145 9.99 1.55 -7.32
N GLU A 146 9.18 1.71 -8.38
CA GLU A 146 9.66 1.98 -9.75
C GLU A 146 10.60 3.19 -9.83
N VAL A 147 10.34 4.20 -9.00
CA VAL A 147 11.12 5.44 -9.03
C VAL A 147 12.35 5.36 -8.13
N VAL A 148 12.25 4.85 -6.90
CA VAL A 148 13.39 4.83 -5.96
C VAL A 148 14.47 3.83 -6.36
N ARG A 149 14.13 2.79 -7.11
CA ARG A 149 15.13 1.84 -7.64
C ARG A 149 16.12 2.46 -8.63
N LYS A 150 15.78 3.62 -9.19
CA LYS A 150 16.65 4.41 -10.06
C LYS A 150 17.41 5.49 -9.27
N ARG A 151 17.31 5.47 -7.93
CA ARG A 151 17.88 6.44 -6.99
C ARG A 151 18.80 5.74 -5.97
N GLY A 152 19.19 6.46 -4.93
CA GLY A 152 20.11 5.97 -3.90
C GLY A 152 19.51 4.94 -2.97
N GLU A 153 20.37 4.35 -2.14
CA GLU A 153 20.00 3.34 -1.14
C GLU A 153 19.08 3.90 -0.06
N GLU A 154 19.24 5.17 0.31
CA GLU A 154 18.40 5.83 1.33
C GLU A 154 16.94 5.89 0.91
N GLU A 155 16.64 6.31 -0.32
CA GLU A 155 15.26 6.37 -0.79
C GLU A 155 14.65 4.97 -1.03
N GLN A 156 15.48 3.99 -1.35
CA GLN A 156 15.05 2.59 -1.43
C GLN A 156 14.73 2.04 -0.04
N GLU A 157 15.51 2.35 0.98
CA GLU A 157 15.24 1.93 2.36
C GLU A 157 13.95 2.59 2.90
N GLU A 158 13.71 3.88 2.61
CA GLU A 158 12.44 4.52 3.01
C GLU A 158 11.21 3.82 2.40
N TRP A 159 11.32 3.36 1.15
CA TRP A 159 10.29 2.55 0.50
C TRP A 159 10.17 1.16 1.14
N LEU A 160 11.28 0.49 1.45
CA LEU A 160 11.27 -0.82 2.12
C LEU A 160 10.62 -0.76 3.50
N VAL A 161 10.83 0.31 4.27
CA VAL A 161 10.13 0.51 5.56
C VAL A 161 8.61 0.50 5.36
N ALA A 162 8.10 1.16 4.30
CA ALA A 162 6.68 1.13 3.99
C ALA A 162 6.20 -0.25 3.51
N VAL A 163 6.98 -0.95 2.68
CA VAL A 163 6.68 -2.32 2.24
C VAL A 163 6.59 -3.27 3.44
N ARG A 164 7.54 -3.19 4.37
CA ARG A 164 7.56 -4.01 5.60
C ARG A 164 6.35 -3.73 6.49
N ASP A 165 5.95 -2.46 6.65
CA ASP A 165 4.78 -2.12 7.46
C ASP A 165 3.49 -2.65 6.83
N VAL A 166 3.31 -2.46 5.52
CA VAL A 166 2.14 -2.99 4.80
C VAL A 166 2.09 -4.52 4.87
N THR A 167 3.23 -5.20 4.71
CA THR A 167 3.33 -6.66 4.86
C THR A 167 2.89 -7.11 6.24
N TRP A 168 3.41 -6.46 7.29
CA TRP A 168 3.04 -6.78 8.67
C TRP A 168 1.54 -6.59 8.92
N VAL A 169 0.92 -5.55 8.36
CA VAL A 169 -0.53 -5.36 8.47
C VAL A 169 -1.30 -6.46 7.73
N LEU A 170 -0.90 -6.83 6.52
CA LEU A 170 -1.53 -7.93 5.77
C LEU A 170 -1.49 -9.25 6.57
N GLU A 171 -0.39 -9.55 7.26
CA GLU A 171 -0.29 -10.70 8.18
C GLU A 171 -1.30 -10.61 9.32
N ARG A 172 -1.44 -9.45 9.97
CA ARG A 172 -2.43 -9.27 11.05
C ARG A 172 -3.86 -9.43 10.54
N LEU A 173 -4.15 -8.95 9.33
CA LEU A 173 -5.47 -9.11 8.71
C LEU A 173 -5.78 -10.58 8.43
N LEU A 174 -4.81 -11.34 7.94
CA LEU A 174 -4.93 -12.79 7.71
C LEU A 174 -5.18 -13.53 9.02
N GLU A 175 -4.41 -13.24 10.08
CA GLU A 175 -4.59 -13.85 11.40
C GLU A 175 -5.95 -13.49 12.02
N SER A 176 -6.37 -12.23 11.91
CA SER A 176 -7.68 -11.79 12.45
C SER A 176 -8.86 -12.44 11.71
N GLY A 177 -8.72 -12.67 10.40
CA GLY A 177 -9.74 -13.32 9.58
C GLY A 177 -9.84 -14.83 9.79
N GLU A 178 -8.81 -15.47 10.37
CA GLU A 178 -8.84 -16.87 10.77
C GLU A 178 -9.58 -17.10 12.11
N ILE A 179 -9.65 -16.08 12.97
CA ILE A 179 -10.28 -16.18 14.29
C ILE A 179 -11.81 -16.10 14.20
N ASP A 180 -12.36 -15.43 13.18
CA ASP A 180 -13.80 -15.20 12.98
C ASP A 180 -14.44 -16.08 11.88
N ARG A 181 -13.75 -17.11 11.37
CA ARG A 181 -14.25 -18.03 10.33
C ARG A 181 -14.65 -19.41 10.85
#